data_AF-A0A4W6D3R9-F1
#
_entry.id   AF-A0A4W6D3R9-F1
#
_cell.length_a   1.000
_cell.length_b   1.000
_cell.length_c   1.000
_cell.angle_alpha   90.00
_cell.angle_beta   90.00
_cell.angle_gamma   90.00
#
_symmetry.space_group_name_H-M   'P 1'
#
loop_
_entity.id
_entity.type
_entity.pdbx_description
1 polymer ?
#
loop_
_entity_poly.entity_id
_entity_poly.type
_entity_poly.pdbx_seq_one_letter_code
_entity_poly.pdbx_strand_id
1 'polypeptide(L)'
;MSSVTIHCFEFLKKYRCLLYSPIDCKYRVPSAAPHVDLLQVAVIHPTLQTTGSLKRAEEGRGGGNSRKARSVSDELSRDMSQQMGDSHRRFLQTMMANGIVDEQGARALYQHCCETHSTQCTPDKLDDFIDTINSRLQPMFMQIRKGMSEDNGQQYYALVNMAETNVTRMSSDYADNELELFRKTMDLIVGSENGKASSTDILNSTDTMTAKKLKKSETEHLLNRFVNDKWLNEKRGEYTLSTRCIIEMEPYIRAMYQDQVKVCHICRNIAFQCQICENPACGIKIHNPCVARYFKGRSEPRCPACDDFWPHEIPEVRRPQSRSRR
;
A
#
# COMPACT_ATOMS: atom_id res chain seq x y z
N MET A 1 -7.18 23.54 -1.43
CA MET A 1 -7.58 22.12 -1.42
C MET A 1 -6.55 21.20 -0.74
N SER A 2 -5.65 21.74 0.09
CA SER A 2 -4.49 21.02 0.66
C SER A 2 -4.59 20.74 2.18
N SER A 3 -5.69 21.13 2.83
CA SER A 3 -5.88 20.99 4.29
C SER A 3 -6.79 19.80 4.67
N VAL A 4 -7.65 19.35 3.76
CA VAL A 4 -8.68 18.32 4.03
C VAL A 4 -8.09 16.90 4.11
N THR A 5 -6.99 16.63 3.39
CA THR A 5 -6.41 15.27 3.29
C THR A 5 -5.46 14.93 4.44
N ILE A 6 -4.70 15.91 4.96
CA ILE A 6 -3.92 15.78 6.20
C ILE A 6 -4.86 15.44 7.36
N HIS A 7 -6.04 16.08 7.35
CA HIS A 7 -7.09 15.74 8.29
C HIS A 7 -7.50 14.27 8.15
N CYS A 8 -7.66 13.66 6.98
CA CYS A 8 -8.15 12.28 6.84
C CYS A 8 -7.23 11.21 7.48
N PHE A 9 -5.90 11.37 7.40
CA PHE A 9 -4.95 10.42 8.01
C PHE A 9 -4.80 10.64 9.52
N GLU A 10 -4.77 11.91 9.96
CA GLU A 10 -4.89 12.27 11.38
C GLU A 10 -6.27 11.89 11.95
N PHE A 11 -7.32 11.88 11.12
CA PHE A 11 -8.68 11.46 11.45
C PHE A 11 -8.71 9.94 11.63
N LEU A 12 -8.08 9.15 10.77
CA LEU A 12 -7.96 7.71 11.00
C LEU A 12 -7.12 7.36 12.24
N LYS A 13 -6.10 8.16 12.59
CA LYS A 13 -5.34 8.03 13.86
C LYS A 13 -6.17 8.48 15.08
N LYS A 14 -6.91 9.60 14.98
CA LYS A 14 -7.70 10.22 16.07
C LYS A 14 -9.04 9.53 16.33
N TYR A 15 -9.64 8.93 15.30
CA TYR A 15 -10.90 8.19 15.37
C TYR A 15 -10.69 6.68 15.46
N ARG A 16 -9.61 6.28 16.15
CA ARG A 16 -9.46 4.93 16.73
C ARG A 16 -10.78 4.46 17.37
N CYS A 17 -11.59 5.37 17.92
CA CYS A 17 -12.92 5.13 18.51
C CYS A 17 -14.07 4.76 17.54
N LEU A 18 -14.02 5.08 16.24
CA LEU A 18 -15.15 4.82 15.32
C LEU A 18 -15.16 3.41 14.69
N LEU A 19 -14.17 2.59 15.02
CA LEU A 19 -14.10 1.18 14.59
C LEU A 19 -14.34 0.19 15.76
N TYR A 20 -14.84 0.68 16.90
CA TYR A 20 -15.24 -0.17 18.03
C TYR A 20 -16.75 -0.44 18.00
N SER A 21 -17.12 -1.69 18.29
CA SER A 21 -18.51 -2.09 18.57
C SER A 21 -19.05 -1.29 19.77
N PRO A 22 -20.36 -0.97 19.86
CA PRO A 22 -20.95 -0.11 20.91
C PRO A 22 -20.82 -0.61 22.36
N ILE A 23 -20.19 -1.76 22.59
CA ILE A 23 -20.28 -2.48 23.87
C ILE A 23 -19.24 -2.01 24.91
N ASP A 24 -18.14 -1.35 24.51
CA ASP A 24 -17.02 -1.05 25.44
C ASP A 24 -16.70 0.44 25.71
N CYS A 25 -17.45 1.40 25.15
CA CYS A 25 -17.09 2.83 25.29
C CYS A 25 -17.79 3.53 26.47
N LYS A 26 -17.32 3.28 27.70
CA LYS A 26 -17.65 4.08 28.89
C LYS A 26 -16.56 5.11 29.23
N TYR A 27 -16.19 6.01 28.32
CA TYR A 27 -15.42 7.20 28.72
C TYR A 27 -15.85 8.48 27.99
N ARG A 28 -16.03 9.52 28.82
CA ARG A 28 -16.59 10.85 28.57
C ARG A 28 -15.78 11.64 27.53
N VAL A 29 -16.46 12.16 26.51
CA VAL A 29 -15.91 13.11 25.52
C VAL A 29 -15.81 14.52 26.14
N PRO A 30 -14.67 15.24 26.05
CA PRO A 30 -14.61 16.65 26.42
C PRO A 30 -15.31 17.52 25.37
N SER A 31 -16.17 18.44 25.82
CA SER A 31 -16.84 19.41 24.95
C SER A 31 -15.89 20.53 24.55
N ALA A 32 -15.42 20.52 23.30
CA ALA A 32 -15.21 21.70 22.44
C ALA A 32 -14.27 21.34 21.29
N ALA A 33 -14.82 21.20 20.09
CA ALA A 33 -14.07 21.32 18.84
C ALA A 33 -14.97 22.10 17.84
N PRO A 34 -14.40 22.99 17.01
CA PRO A 34 -15.16 23.90 16.16
C PRO A 34 -15.81 23.16 14.99
N HIS A 35 -16.97 23.70 14.59
CA HIS A 35 -17.76 23.30 13.42
C HIS A 35 -16.93 23.33 12.13
N VAL A 36 -16.51 22.17 11.64
CA VAL A 36 -16.14 21.96 10.23
C VAL A 36 -16.52 20.54 9.84
N ASP A 37 -17.54 20.43 8.99
CA ASP A 37 -18.00 19.29 8.18
C ASP A 37 -17.98 17.88 8.79
N LEU A 38 -19.07 17.57 9.51
CA LEU A 38 -19.45 16.23 9.99
C LEU A 38 -20.08 15.31 8.91
N LEU A 39 -19.83 15.55 7.62
CA LEU A 39 -20.58 14.89 6.54
C LEU A 39 -19.87 13.72 5.83
N GLN A 40 -18.76 13.19 6.37
CA GLN A 40 -18.05 12.08 5.74
C GLN A 40 -17.68 10.91 6.67
N VAL A 41 -18.41 10.77 7.78
CA VAL A 41 -18.37 9.57 8.62
C VAL A 41 -19.78 9.01 8.76
N ALA A 42 -20.26 8.38 7.69
CA ALA A 42 -21.52 7.66 7.73
C ALA A 42 -21.47 6.44 6.80
N VAL A 43 -20.45 5.58 6.94
CA VAL A 43 -20.43 4.29 6.23
C VAL A 43 -19.90 3.17 7.14
N ILE A 44 -20.18 3.24 8.44
CA ILE A 44 -19.92 2.14 9.38
C ILE A 44 -21.03 2.11 10.44
N HIS A 45 -22.27 1.90 10.02
CA HIS A 45 -23.32 1.42 10.92
C HIS A 45 -24.48 0.85 10.08
N PRO A 46 -24.89 -0.42 10.28
CA PRO A 46 -26.25 -0.81 9.95
C PRO A 46 -27.19 -0.27 11.05
N THR A 47 -28.46 -0.11 10.71
CA THR A 47 -29.59 0.35 11.57
C THR A 47 -29.60 1.81 12.01
N LEU A 48 -30.21 2.65 11.17
CA LEU A 48 -31.32 3.52 11.60
C LEU A 48 -32.44 3.33 10.57
N GLN A 49 -33.28 2.31 10.81
CA GLN A 49 -34.64 2.31 10.25
C GLN A 49 -35.37 3.46 10.93
N THR A 50 -35.54 4.57 10.24
CA THR A 50 -36.59 5.53 10.60
C THR A 50 -37.92 4.87 10.30
N THR A 51 -38.61 4.47 11.36
CA THR A 51 -40.04 4.20 11.36
C THR A 51 -40.78 5.48 10.97
N GLY A 52 -40.99 5.67 9.67
CA GLY A 52 -41.79 6.73 9.09
C GLY A 52 -43.14 6.20 8.66
N SER A 53 -44.15 6.47 9.49
CA SER A 53 -45.59 6.27 9.33
C SER A 53 -46.13 5.96 7.93
N LEU A 54 -46.88 4.85 7.88
CA LEU A 54 -47.97 4.57 6.94
C LEU A 54 -48.79 5.83 6.62
N LYS A 55 -48.84 6.20 5.34
CA LYS A 55 -50.05 6.76 4.73
C LYS A 55 -50.35 6.03 3.42
N ARG A 56 -51.53 5.41 3.41
CA ARG A 56 -52.23 4.82 2.28
C ARG A 56 -52.27 5.75 1.07
N ALA A 57 -52.02 5.18 -0.10
CA ALA A 57 -52.75 5.50 -1.31
C ALA A 57 -52.89 4.21 -2.15
N GLU A 58 -54.12 3.69 -2.24
CA GLU A 58 -54.62 2.87 -3.36
C GLU A 58 -54.41 3.68 -4.67
N GLU A 59 -54.21 3.17 -5.88
CA GLU A 59 -54.73 1.97 -6.56
C GLU A 59 -53.99 1.86 -7.93
N GLY A 60 -53.85 0.66 -8.51
CA GLY A 60 -53.40 0.53 -9.92
C GLY A 60 -52.87 -0.84 -10.32
N ARG A 61 -53.75 -1.69 -10.88
CA ARG A 61 -53.46 -3.04 -11.42
C ARG A 61 -52.43 -3.02 -12.56
N GLY A 62 -51.59 -4.05 -12.60
CA GLY A 62 -50.81 -4.41 -13.79
C GLY A 62 -49.92 -5.63 -13.56
N GLY A 63 -50.39 -6.81 -13.97
CA GLY A 63 -49.66 -8.07 -13.84
C GLY A 63 -48.46 -8.17 -14.80
N GLY A 64 -47.41 -8.85 -14.34
CA GLY A 64 -46.37 -9.43 -15.17
C GLY A 64 -44.96 -8.91 -14.90
N ASN A 65 -44.16 -9.64 -14.09
CA ASN A 65 -42.75 -9.93 -14.41
C ASN A 65 -42.05 -10.91 -13.43
N SER A 66 -42.45 -12.18 -13.39
CA SER A 66 -41.75 -13.18 -12.54
C SER A 66 -40.31 -13.50 -12.99
N ARG A 67 -39.90 -13.11 -14.20
CA ARG A 67 -38.52 -13.29 -14.70
C ARG A 67 -37.57 -12.16 -14.29
N LYS A 68 -38.06 -10.93 -14.13
CA LYS A 68 -37.27 -9.76 -13.71
C LYS A 68 -37.07 -9.70 -12.19
N ALA A 69 -37.99 -10.28 -11.42
CA ALA A 69 -37.83 -10.44 -9.97
C ALA A 69 -36.68 -11.40 -9.60
N ARG A 70 -36.50 -12.49 -10.37
CA ARG A 70 -35.41 -13.47 -10.16
C ARG A 70 -34.01 -12.85 -10.39
N SER A 71 -33.84 -12.04 -11.43
CA SER A 71 -32.56 -11.38 -11.71
C SER A 71 -32.20 -10.31 -10.68
N VAL A 72 -33.20 -9.58 -10.16
CA VAL A 72 -33.02 -8.58 -9.11
C VAL A 72 -32.71 -9.24 -7.77
N SER A 73 -33.33 -10.39 -7.45
CA SER A 73 -32.98 -11.18 -6.27
C SER A 73 -31.56 -11.77 -6.35
N ASP A 74 -31.13 -12.21 -7.54
CA ASP A 74 -29.77 -12.71 -7.75
C ASP A 74 -28.72 -11.59 -7.68
N GLU A 75 -29.02 -10.38 -8.17
CA GLU A 75 -28.17 -9.18 -8.02
C GLU A 75 -28.12 -8.66 -6.59
N LEU A 76 -29.26 -8.62 -5.87
CA LEU A 76 -29.29 -8.29 -4.44
C LEU A 76 -28.58 -9.35 -3.58
N SER A 77 -28.62 -10.63 -3.96
CA SER A 77 -27.89 -11.70 -3.26
C SER A 77 -26.37 -11.62 -3.48
N ARG A 78 -25.93 -11.13 -4.66
CA ARG A 78 -24.53 -10.80 -4.96
C ARG A 78 -24.04 -9.55 -4.23
N ASP A 79 -24.90 -8.56 -4.03
CA ASP A 79 -24.58 -7.33 -3.28
C ASP A 79 -24.48 -7.58 -1.75
N MET A 80 -25.28 -8.52 -1.22
CA MET A 80 -25.21 -8.92 0.19
C MET A 80 -23.98 -9.79 0.53
N SER A 81 -23.28 -10.35 -0.45
CA SER A 81 -22.08 -11.17 -0.25
C SER A 81 -20.77 -10.36 -0.23
N GLN A 82 -20.80 -9.06 -0.53
CA GLN A 82 -19.65 -8.14 -0.51
C GLN A 82 -19.75 -7.06 0.59
N GLN A 83 -20.44 -7.37 1.69
CA GLN A 83 -20.44 -6.50 2.85
C GLN A 83 -19.15 -6.67 3.66
N MET A 84 -18.49 -5.55 3.94
CA MET A 84 -17.31 -5.52 4.80
C MET A 84 -17.73 -5.83 6.25
N GLY A 85 -17.54 -7.09 6.65
CA GLY A 85 -17.75 -7.55 8.02
C GLY A 85 -16.61 -7.16 8.98
N ASP A 86 -16.79 -7.49 10.26
CA ASP A 86 -15.85 -7.13 11.34
C ASP A 86 -14.47 -7.77 11.17
N SER A 87 -14.39 -8.96 10.56
CA SER A 87 -13.13 -9.60 10.16
C SER A 87 -12.28 -8.71 9.24
N HIS A 88 -12.91 -8.08 8.25
CA HIS A 88 -12.25 -7.13 7.34
C HIS A 88 -11.79 -5.86 8.07
N ARG A 89 -12.61 -5.34 8.99
CA ARG A 89 -12.28 -4.16 9.79
C ARG A 89 -11.07 -4.42 10.67
N ARG A 90 -11.03 -5.58 11.33
CA ARG A 90 -9.92 -6.00 12.17
C ARG A 90 -8.63 -6.17 11.35
N PHE A 91 -8.74 -6.79 10.17
CA PHE A 91 -7.60 -6.93 9.26
C PHE A 91 -7.03 -5.55 8.90
N LEU A 92 -7.88 -4.61 8.48
CA LEU A 92 -7.46 -3.26 8.12
C LEU A 92 -6.83 -2.51 9.31
N GLN A 93 -7.40 -2.60 10.52
CA GLN A 93 -6.82 -2.02 11.73
C GLN A 93 -5.39 -2.52 11.98
N THR A 94 -5.18 -3.83 11.85
CA THR A 94 -3.85 -4.43 12.04
C THR A 94 -2.89 -4.01 10.93
N MET A 95 -3.33 -3.90 9.68
CA MET A 95 -2.52 -3.36 8.58
C MET A 95 -2.07 -1.92 8.85
N MET A 96 -2.98 -1.07 9.33
CA MET A 96 -2.67 0.33 9.67
C MET A 96 -1.65 0.46 10.80
N ALA A 97 -1.72 -0.43 11.80
CA ALA A 97 -0.80 -0.43 12.93
C ALA A 97 0.62 -0.87 12.56
N ASN A 98 0.77 -1.84 11.66
CA ASN A 98 2.07 -2.38 11.26
C ASN A 98 2.73 -1.63 10.09
N GLY A 99 1.95 -0.91 9.27
CA GLY A 99 2.42 -0.19 8.09
C GLY A 99 2.66 -1.11 6.88
N ILE A 100 3.45 -2.17 7.06
CA ILE A 100 3.72 -3.20 6.05
C ILE A 100 3.70 -4.60 6.68
N VAL A 101 3.15 -5.57 5.96
CA VAL A 101 3.05 -6.97 6.41
C VAL A 101 3.48 -7.90 5.29
N ASP A 102 4.31 -8.90 5.58
CA ASP A 102 4.69 -9.90 4.58
C ASP A 102 3.54 -10.86 4.23
N GLU A 103 3.66 -11.61 3.13
CA GLU A 103 2.59 -12.52 2.67
C GLU A 103 2.24 -13.62 3.69
N GLN A 104 3.20 -14.13 4.47
CA GLN A 104 2.92 -15.15 5.48
C GLN A 104 2.13 -14.54 6.64
N GLY A 105 2.54 -13.35 7.10
CA GLY A 105 1.87 -12.57 8.12
C GLY A 105 0.46 -12.14 7.68
N ALA A 106 0.29 -11.74 6.42
CA ALA A 106 -1.02 -11.36 5.87
C ALA A 106 -1.96 -12.57 5.84
N ARG A 107 -1.48 -13.75 5.43
CA ARG A 107 -2.28 -15.00 5.47
C ARG A 107 -2.63 -15.41 6.90
N ALA A 108 -1.68 -15.35 7.83
CA ALA A 108 -1.93 -15.64 9.24
C ALA A 108 -2.93 -14.66 9.86
N LEU A 109 -2.83 -13.37 9.53
CA LEU A 109 -3.76 -12.34 9.98
C LEU A 109 -5.17 -12.58 9.42
N TYR A 110 -5.26 -12.95 8.14
CA TYR A 110 -6.53 -13.30 7.51
C TYR A 110 -7.20 -14.48 8.24
N GLN A 111 -6.46 -15.58 8.46
CA GLN A 111 -6.96 -16.73 9.21
C GLN A 111 -7.45 -16.34 10.61
N HIS A 112 -6.64 -15.56 11.34
CA HIS A 112 -6.98 -15.09 12.68
C HIS A 112 -8.25 -14.22 12.71
N CYS A 113 -8.41 -13.30 11.75
CA CYS A 113 -9.60 -12.44 11.66
C CYS A 113 -10.87 -13.25 11.37
N CYS A 114 -10.75 -14.30 10.56
CA CYS A 114 -11.86 -15.19 10.23
C CYS A 114 -12.29 -16.06 11.41
N GLU A 115 -11.33 -16.66 12.13
CA GLU A 115 -11.58 -17.48 13.32
C GLU A 115 -12.26 -16.66 14.42
N THR A 116 -11.79 -15.43 14.64
CA THR A 116 -12.32 -14.54 15.69
C THR A 116 -13.78 -14.13 15.45
N HIS A 117 -14.21 -14.05 14.19
CA HIS A 117 -15.55 -13.59 13.81
C HIS A 117 -16.40 -14.70 13.17
N SER A 118 -16.05 -15.98 13.38
CA SER A 118 -16.78 -17.15 12.88
C SER A 118 -17.15 -17.09 11.40
N THR A 119 -16.30 -16.48 10.57
CA THR A 119 -16.51 -16.35 9.13
C THR A 119 -15.90 -17.57 8.42
N GLN A 120 -16.63 -18.18 7.48
CA GLN A 120 -16.07 -19.26 6.66
C GLN A 120 -14.94 -18.70 5.79
N CYS A 121 -13.69 -19.04 6.13
CA CYS A 121 -12.54 -18.63 5.35
C CYS A 121 -11.86 -19.82 4.71
N THR A 122 -11.74 -19.76 3.38
CA THR A 122 -10.98 -20.70 2.59
C THR A 122 -9.51 -20.23 2.55
N PRO A 123 -8.52 -21.10 2.79
CA PRO A 123 -7.10 -20.74 2.94
C PRO A 123 -6.47 -19.93 1.78
N ASP A 124 -7.07 -19.94 0.60
CA ASP A 124 -6.53 -19.30 -0.61
C ASP A 124 -7.32 -18.09 -1.12
N LYS A 125 -8.24 -17.53 -0.32
CA LYS A 125 -9.05 -16.36 -0.71
C LYS A 125 -8.59 -15.04 -0.07
N LEU A 126 -7.30 -14.92 0.24
CA LEU A 126 -6.75 -13.66 0.77
C LEU A 126 -6.93 -12.51 -0.24
N ASP A 127 -6.70 -12.75 -1.52
CA ASP A 127 -6.80 -11.71 -2.54
C ASP A 127 -8.27 -11.26 -2.70
N ASP A 128 -9.23 -12.18 -2.79
CA ASP A 128 -10.67 -11.86 -2.80
C ASP A 128 -11.12 -11.07 -1.55
N PHE A 129 -10.57 -11.42 -0.38
CA PHE A 129 -10.84 -10.73 0.88
C PHE A 129 -10.29 -9.29 0.86
N ILE A 130 -9.08 -9.11 0.33
CA ILE A 130 -8.47 -7.79 0.13
C ILE A 130 -9.26 -6.98 -0.91
N ASP A 131 -9.74 -7.60 -1.98
CA ASP A 131 -10.55 -6.92 -3.01
C ASP A 131 -11.88 -6.42 -2.44
N THR A 132 -12.48 -7.18 -1.52
CA THR A 132 -13.68 -6.76 -0.78
C THR A 132 -13.39 -5.53 0.09
N ILE A 133 -12.23 -5.48 0.76
CA ILE A 133 -11.79 -4.30 1.51
C ILE A 133 -11.56 -3.12 0.56
N ASN A 134 -10.77 -3.33 -0.50
CA ASN A 134 -10.39 -2.30 -1.45
C ASN A 134 -11.60 -1.65 -2.10
N SER A 135 -12.63 -2.42 -2.46
CA SER A 135 -13.88 -1.91 -3.01
C SER A 135 -14.56 -0.89 -2.09
N ARG A 136 -14.41 -1.04 -0.76
CA ARG A 136 -14.92 -0.08 0.24
C ARG A 136 -13.96 1.07 0.52
N LEU A 137 -12.67 0.89 0.27
CA LEU A 137 -11.64 1.92 0.43
C LEU A 137 -11.53 2.87 -0.78
N GLN A 138 -11.96 2.42 -1.97
CA GLN A 138 -11.91 3.21 -3.22
C GLN A 138 -12.47 4.64 -3.09
N PRO A 139 -13.63 4.90 -2.44
CA PRO A 139 -14.15 6.27 -2.31
C PRO A 139 -13.26 7.21 -1.50
N MET A 140 -12.37 6.66 -0.67
CA MET A 140 -11.38 7.40 0.12
C MET A 140 -10.02 7.46 -0.58
N PHE A 141 -9.93 6.97 -1.82
CA PHE A 141 -8.68 6.83 -2.57
C PHE A 141 -7.62 6.00 -1.83
N MET A 142 -8.05 5.06 -0.99
CA MET A 142 -7.16 4.16 -0.26
C MET A 142 -7.26 2.75 -0.83
N GLN A 143 -6.17 1.99 -0.77
CA GLN A 143 -6.20 0.56 -1.08
C GLN A 143 -5.04 -0.19 -0.45
N ILE A 144 -5.27 -1.44 -0.08
CA ILE A 144 -4.23 -2.40 0.27
C ILE A 144 -3.61 -2.90 -1.04
N ARG A 145 -2.31 -2.67 -1.21
CA ARG A 145 -1.55 -3.14 -2.38
C ARG A 145 -0.54 -4.19 -2.01
N LYS A 146 -0.36 -5.14 -2.92
CA LYS A 146 0.73 -6.11 -2.91
C LYS A 146 1.94 -5.53 -3.63
N GLY A 147 3.14 -5.71 -3.08
CA GLY A 147 4.40 -5.36 -3.71
C GLY A 147 5.48 -6.38 -3.39
N MET A 148 6.55 -6.37 -4.18
CA MET A 148 7.65 -7.32 -4.08
C MET A 148 8.93 -6.62 -3.67
N SER A 149 9.65 -7.21 -2.72
CA SER A 149 10.98 -6.76 -2.34
C SER A 149 11.98 -6.97 -3.48
N GLU A 150 12.71 -5.93 -3.87
CA GLU A 150 13.68 -6.01 -4.97
C GLU A 150 14.96 -6.77 -4.60
N ASP A 151 15.23 -6.93 -3.29
CA ASP A 151 16.39 -7.63 -2.75
C ASP A 151 16.23 -9.16 -2.74
N ASN A 152 15.05 -9.67 -2.36
CA ASN A 152 14.84 -11.09 -2.06
C ASN A 152 13.57 -11.67 -2.71
N GLY A 153 12.72 -10.85 -3.32
CA GLY A 153 11.49 -11.30 -4.00
C GLY A 153 10.31 -11.63 -3.09
N GLN A 154 10.42 -11.44 -1.78
CA GLN A 154 9.34 -11.65 -0.83
C GLN A 154 8.21 -10.65 -1.09
N GLN A 155 6.97 -11.14 -0.97
CA GLN A 155 5.77 -10.35 -1.18
C GLN A 155 5.35 -9.68 0.13
N TYR A 156 4.89 -8.45 0.00
CA TYR A 156 4.41 -7.62 1.10
C TYR A 156 3.11 -6.94 0.72
N TYR A 157 2.34 -6.58 1.74
CA TYR A 157 1.09 -5.84 1.65
C TYR A 157 1.22 -4.55 2.47
N ALA A 158 0.74 -3.44 1.93
CA ALA A 158 0.67 -2.17 2.64
C ALA A 158 -0.59 -1.40 2.24
N LEU A 159 -1.08 -0.54 3.14
CA LEU A 159 -2.19 0.37 2.87
C LEU A 159 -1.65 1.65 2.21
N VAL A 160 -2.12 1.96 1.01
CA VAL A 160 -1.62 3.03 0.15
C VAL A 160 -2.69 4.08 -0.07
N ASN A 161 -2.30 5.36 -0.03
CA ASN A 161 -3.12 6.47 -0.49
C ASN A 161 -2.84 6.76 -1.97
N MET A 162 -3.88 6.73 -2.79
CA MET A 162 -3.83 6.89 -4.24
C MET A 162 -4.07 8.33 -4.69
N ALA A 163 -4.64 9.19 -3.83
CA ALA A 163 -4.89 10.60 -4.15
C ALA A 163 -3.67 11.48 -3.88
N GLU A 164 -2.73 11.03 -3.04
CA GLU A 164 -1.66 11.88 -2.54
C GLU A 164 -0.41 11.82 -3.43
N THR A 165 -0.11 12.97 -4.04
CA THR A 165 1.13 13.24 -4.77
C THR A 165 2.18 13.93 -3.89
N ASN A 166 2.11 13.75 -2.57
CA ASN A 166 3.08 14.29 -1.61
C ASN A 166 3.53 13.17 -0.66
N VAL A 167 4.62 13.40 0.07
CA VAL A 167 5.17 12.46 1.06
C VAL A 167 4.32 12.44 2.34
N THR A 168 3.01 12.24 2.22
CA THR A 168 1.98 12.63 3.19
C THR A 168 2.02 11.91 4.53
N ARG A 169 2.36 10.62 4.57
CA ARG A 169 2.64 9.95 5.85
C ARG A 169 3.88 10.49 6.53
N MET A 170 4.92 10.81 5.77
CA MET A 170 6.12 11.41 6.36
C MET A 170 5.85 12.86 6.77
N SER A 171 4.95 13.58 6.08
CA SER A 171 4.61 14.96 6.41
C SER A 171 4.02 15.14 7.82
N SER A 172 3.45 14.10 8.44
CA SER A 172 3.04 14.15 9.85
C SER A 172 4.19 13.81 10.82
N ASP A 173 5.17 13.04 10.37
CA ASP A 173 6.17 12.38 11.23
C ASP A 173 7.55 13.06 11.17
N TYR A 174 7.77 13.95 10.19
CA TYR A 174 9.04 14.63 9.92
C TYR A 174 8.86 16.11 9.61
N ALA A 175 9.85 16.92 9.98
CA ALA A 175 9.89 18.36 9.68
C ALA A 175 10.24 18.63 8.21
N ASP A 176 9.97 19.85 7.73
CA ASP A 176 10.14 20.22 6.31
C ASP A 176 11.57 20.00 5.77
N ASN A 177 12.58 20.30 6.58
CA ASN A 177 13.99 20.06 6.22
C ASN A 177 14.34 18.57 6.20
N GLU A 178 13.75 17.77 7.10
CA GLU A 178 13.91 16.31 7.09
C GLU A 178 13.27 15.70 5.84
N LEU A 179 12.08 16.17 5.46
CA LEU A 179 11.40 15.77 4.22
C LEU A 179 12.14 16.20 2.96
N GLU A 180 12.80 17.37 2.99
CA GLU A 180 13.65 17.82 1.89
C GLU A 180 14.87 16.91 1.71
N LEU A 181 15.53 16.50 2.80
CA LEU A 181 16.61 15.52 2.74
C LEU A 181 16.12 14.20 2.14
N PHE A 182 14.93 13.74 2.54
CA PHE A 182 14.35 12.51 1.99
C PHE A 182 14.12 12.62 0.47
N ARG A 183 13.58 13.76 -0.01
CA ARG A 183 13.41 14.02 -1.44
C ARG A 183 14.75 14.03 -2.19
N LYS A 184 15.76 14.72 -1.65
CA LYS A 184 17.12 14.71 -2.23
C LYS A 184 17.71 13.30 -2.30
N THR A 185 17.45 12.49 -1.28
CA THR A 185 17.87 11.08 -1.26
C THR A 185 17.15 10.27 -2.34
N MET A 186 15.84 10.49 -2.53
CA MET A 186 15.10 9.89 -3.64
C MET A 186 15.65 10.32 -5.00
N ASP A 187 15.98 11.60 -5.19
CA ASP A 187 16.56 12.10 -6.45
C ASP A 187 17.86 11.36 -6.79
N LEU A 188 18.74 11.17 -5.80
CA LEU A 188 19.98 10.41 -5.96
C LEU A 188 19.72 8.94 -6.31
N ILE A 189 18.78 8.29 -5.63
CA ILE A 189 18.44 6.88 -5.87
C ILE A 189 17.81 6.69 -7.25
N VAL A 190 16.84 7.53 -7.62
CA VAL A 190 16.13 7.47 -8.90
C VAL A 190 17.09 7.78 -10.07
N GLY A 191 18.00 8.73 -9.89
CA GLY A 191 18.98 9.12 -10.91
C GLY A 191 20.16 8.15 -11.06
N SER A 192 20.35 7.23 -10.10
CA SER A 192 21.42 6.23 -10.15
C SER A 192 21.08 5.06 -11.08
N GLU A 193 22.10 4.45 -11.70
CA GLU A 193 21.92 3.29 -12.56
C GLU A 193 21.51 2.03 -11.80
N ASN A 194 21.97 1.88 -10.56
CA ASN A 194 21.78 0.69 -9.73
C ASN A 194 20.72 0.85 -8.62
N GLY A 195 20.00 1.98 -8.60
CA GLY A 195 18.97 2.26 -7.61
C GLY A 195 19.51 2.49 -6.20
N LYS A 196 20.70 3.09 -6.06
CA LYS A 196 21.36 3.35 -4.79
C LYS A 196 21.95 4.76 -4.70
N ALA A 197 22.02 5.29 -3.48
CA ALA A 197 22.74 6.51 -3.17
C ALA A 197 23.77 6.25 -2.06
N SER A 198 24.99 6.78 -2.21
CA SER A 198 26.00 6.67 -1.15
C SER A 198 25.72 7.65 -0.01
N SER A 199 26.14 7.29 1.21
CA SER A 199 26.05 8.19 2.38
C SER A 199 26.74 9.52 2.11
N THR A 200 27.87 9.51 1.40
CA THR A 200 28.63 10.70 1.04
C THR A 200 27.86 11.61 0.08
N ASP A 201 27.19 11.06 -0.93
CA ASP A 201 26.40 11.86 -1.88
C ASP A 201 25.21 12.50 -1.18
N ILE A 202 24.55 11.75 -0.29
CA ILE A 202 23.43 12.27 0.49
C ILE A 202 23.89 13.39 1.42
N LEU A 203 25.01 13.20 2.13
CA LEU A 203 25.57 14.23 3.02
C LEU A 203 25.94 15.51 2.26
N ASN A 204 26.50 15.38 1.06
CA ASN A 204 26.86 16.53 0.22
C ASN A 204 25.61 17.24 -0.35
N SER A 205 24.49 16.52 -0.54
CA SER A 205 23.24 17.12 -1.01
C SER A 205 22.67 18.17 -0.04
N THR A 206 23.04 18.11 1.25
CA THR A 206 22.58 19.04 2.30
C THR A 206 22.97 20.49 2.03
N ASP A 207 24.04 20.72 1.26
CA ASP A 207 24.49 22.06 0.88
C ASP A 207 23.52 22.76 -0.09
N THR A 208 22.68 21.99 -0.78
CA THR A 208 21.70 22.48 -1.76
C THR A 208 20.27 22.54 -1.22
N MET A 209 20.10 22.28 0.08
CA MET A 209 18.80 22.36 0.75
C MET A 209 18.36 23.82 0.92
N THR A 210 17.09 24.06 0.65
CA THR A 210 16.43 25.36 0.77
C THR A 210 15.90 25.62 2.18
N ALA A 211 15.49 24.56 2.90
CA ALA A 211 15.14 24.62 4.30
C ALA A 211 16.40 24.72 5.20
N LYS A 212 16.18 24.72 6.52
CA LYS A 212 17.28 24.79 7.49
C LYS A 212 18.29 23.66 7.26
N LYS A 213 19.50 24.04 6.89
CA LYS A 213 20.64 23.14 6.66
C LYS A 213 20.89 22.25 7.89
N LEU A 214 20.97 20.95 7.65
CA LEU A 214 21.32 19.94 8.64
C LEU A 214 22.83 19.81 8.76
N LYS A 215 23.35 19.60 9.98
CA LYS A 215 24.74 19.19 10.17
C LYS A 215 24.94 17.76 9.66
N LYS A 216 26.19 17.38 9.36
CA LYS A 216 26.52 16.01 8.92
C LYS A 216 26.05 14.94 9.93
N SER A 217 26.31 15.16 11.22
CA SER A 217 25.87 14.25 12.30
C SER A 217 24.33 14.16 12.42
N GLU A 218 23.63 15.28 12.21
CA GLU A 218 22.16 15.31 12.22
C GLU A 218 21.59 14.54 11.02
N THR A 219 22.24 14.69 9.86
CA THR A 219 21.90 13.98 8.62
C THR A 219 22.07 12.48 8.77
N GLU A 220 23.19 12.01 9.33
CA GLU A 220 23.42 10.59 9.59
C GLU A 220 22.39 10.02 10.57
N HIS A 221 22.06 10.75 11.64
CA HIS A 221 21.02 10.33 12.57
C HIS A 221 19.64 10.24 11.89
N LEU A 222 19.33 11.19 11.01
CA LEU A 222 18.08 11.18 10.26
C LEU A 222 18.01 10.03 9.25
N LEU A 223 19.10 9.71 8.56
CA LEU A 223 19.18 8.53 7.69
C LEU A 223 18.91 7.24 8.47
N ASN A 224 19.49 7.10 9.67
CA ASN A 224 19.20 5.96 10.55
C ASN A 224 17.72 5.91 10.96
N ARG A 225 17.09 7.07 11.21
CA ARG A 225 15.64 7.13 11.46
C ARG A 225 14.84 6.64 10.26
N PHE A 226 15.15 7.11 9.05
CA PHE A 226 14.48 6.62 7.83
C PHE A 226 14.64 5.12 7.63
N VAL A 227 15.78 4.53 8.01
CA VAL A 227 15.98 3.08 7.97
C VAL A 227 15.16 2.36 9.03
N ASN A 228 15.13 2.86 10.26
CA ASN A 228 14.35 2.30 11.37
C ASN A 228 12.85 2.33 11.07
N ASP A 229 12.38 3.45 10.52
CA ASP A 229 10.99 3.68 10.14
C ASP A 229 10.62 2.99 8.81
N LYS A 230 11.53 2.21 8.21
CA LYS A 230 11.30 1.45 6.98
C LYS A 230 10.91 2.35 5.80
N TRP A 231 11.57 3.49 5.66
CA TRP A 231 11.55 4.27 4.43
C TRP A 231 12.73 3.91 3.53
N LEU A 232 13.92 3.78 4.12
CA LEU A 232 15.14 3.37 3.41
C LEU A 232 15.64 2.01 3.91
N ASN A 233 16.48 1.37 3.09
CA ASN A 233 17.39 0.33 3.54
C ASN A 233 18.82 0.86 3.46
N GLU A 234 19.69 0.41 4.36
CA GLU A 234 21.13 0.71 4.32
C GLU A 234 21.91 -0.60 4.20
N LYS A 235 22.96 -0.58 3.38
CA LYS A 235 23.93 -1.65 3.28
C LYS A 235 25.30 -1.10 2.90
N ARG A 236 26.26 -1.15 3.83
CA ARG A 236 27.68 -0.74 3.61
C ARG A 236 27.82 0.71 3.14
N GLY A 237 27.04 1.61 3.71
CA GLY A 237 27.03 3.04 3.38
C GLY A 237 26.22 3.38 2.14
N GLU A 238 25.58 2.42 1.48
CA GLU A 238 24.65 2.66 0.36
C GLU A 238 23.21 2.57 0.84
N TYR A 239 22.36 3.46 0.34
CA TYR A 239 20.95 3.54 0.65
C TYR A 239 20.09 3.19 -0.56
N THR A 240 19.01 2.44 -0.33
CA THR A 240 17.95 2.17 -1.31
C THR A 240 16.60 2.55 -0.72
N LEU A 241 15.58 2.69 -1.57
CA LEU A 241 14.21 2.69 -1.07
C LEU A 241 13.89 1.31 -0.49
N SER A 242 13.17 1.32 0.62
CA SER A 242 12.59 0.09 1.18
C SER A 242 11.36 -0.35 0.40
N THR A 243 10.97 -1.61 0.53
CA THR A 243 9.74 -2.15 -0.06
C THR A 243 8.50 -1.39 0.37
N ARG A 244 8.45 -0.97 1.65
CA ARG A 244 7.37 -0.13 2.18
C ARG A 244 7.29 1.21 1.46
N CYS A 245 8.41 1.90 1.34
CA CYS A 245 8.48 3.17 0.63
C CYS A 245 8.03 3.01 -0.83
N ILE A 246 8.50 1.99 -1.54
CA ILE A 246 8.14 1.77 -2.94
C ILE A 246 6.63 1.55 -3.07
N ILE A 247 6.01 0.74 -2.21
CA ILE A 247 4.57 0.47 -2.28
C ILE A 247 3.74 1.71 -1.91
N GLU A 248 4.04 2.35 -0.79
CA GLU A 248 3.28 3.48 -0.28
C GLU A 248 3.43 4.73 -1.17
N MET A 249 4.62 4.96 -1.73
CA MET A 249 4.91 6.15 -2.53
C MET A 249 4.91 5.91 -4.04
N GLU A 250 4.53 4.72 -4.53
CA GLU A 250 4.48 4.47 -5.97
C GLU A 250 3.69 5.55 -6.75
N PRO A 251 2.49 6.01 -6.29
CA PRO A 251 1.78 7.08 -7.00
C PRO A 251 2.60 8.37 -7.10
N TYR A 252 3.23 8.78 -6.00
CA TYR A 252 4.11 9.95 -5.96
C TYR A 252 5.31 9.80 -6.89
N ILE A 253 6.00 8.66 -6.80
CA ILE A 253 7.22 8.39 -7.54
C ILE A 253 6.93 8.41 -9.06
N ARG A 254 5.81 7.79 -9.49
CA ARG A 254 5.40 7.81 -10.90
C ARG A 254 5.09 9.22 -11.39
N ALA A 255 4.43 10.04 -10.56
CA ALA A 255 4.08 11.41 -10.93
C ALA A 255 5.31 12.33 -11.01
N MET A 256 6.22 12.23 -10.05
CA MET A 256 7.36 13.15 -9.94
C MET A 256 8.55 12.77 -10.83
N TYR A 257 8.72 11.48 -11.09
CA TYR A 257 9.91 10.95 -11.77
C TYR A 257 9.57 10.19 -13.06
N GLN A 258 8.44 10.53 -13.70
CA GLN A 258 7.84 9.80 -14.82
C GLN A 258 8.86 9.34 -15.89
N ASP A 259 9.79 10.22 -16.29
CA ASP A 259 10.76 9.92 -17.35
C ASP A 259 12.00 9.14 -16.87
N GLN A 260 12.26 9.19 -15.57
CA GLN A 260 13.44 8.60 -14.94
C GLN A 260 13.14 7.18 -14.43
N VAL A 261 11.98 6.99 -13.80
CA VAL A 261 11.61 5.69 -13.24
C VAL A 261 11.30 4.70 -14.33
N LYS A 262 11.82 3.50 -14.16
CA LYS A 262 11.62 2.43 -15.12
C LYS A 262 10.75 1.35 -14.53
N VAL A 263 10.15 0.56 -15.40
CA VAL A 263 9.16 -0.45 -15.04
C VAL A 263 9.69 -1.82 -15.46
N CYS A 264 9.55 -2.79 -14.56
CA CYS A 264 9.89 -4.17 -14.85
C CYS A 264 8.96 -4.74 -15.93
N HIS A 265 9.55 -5.38 -16.95
CA HIS A 265 8.82 -5.98 -18.05
C HIS A 265 7.90 -7.13 -17.62
N ILE A 266 8.24 -7.82 -16.53
CA ILE A 266 7.50 -8.99 -16.03
C ILE A 266 6.35 -8.56 -15.12
N CYS A 267 6.64 -7.84 -14.03
CA CYS A 267 5.62 -7.53 -13.01
C CYS A 267 4.95 -6.16 -13.19
N ARG A 268 5.44 -5.32 -14.11
CA ARG A 268 4.91 -3.97 -14.40
C ARG A 268 4.96 -2.96 -13.24
N ASN A 269 5.65 -3.31 -12.15
CA ASN A 269 5.97 -2.38 -11.07
C ASN A 269 7.27 -1.60 -11.34
N ILE A 270 7.45 -0.46 -10.65
CA ILE A 270 8.69 0.31 -10.69
C ILE A 270 9.86 -0.60 -10.34
N ALA A 271 10.97 -0.43 -11.06
CA ALA A 271 12.22 -1.14 -10.84
C ALA A 271 13.39 -0.19 -10.63
N PHE A 272 13.90 -0.16 -9.39
CA PHE A 272 15.16 0.53 -9.07
C PHE A 272 16.35 -0.40 -9.26
N GLN A 273 16.24 -1.64 -8.78
CA GLN A 273 17.27 -2.67 -8.90
C GLN A 273 16.85 -3.72 -9.92
N CYS A 274 17.48 -3.68 -11.09
CA CYS A 274 17.12 -4.53 -12.21
C CYS A 274 18.32 -4.90 -13.08
N GLN A 275 18.15 -5.97 -13.86
CA GLN A 275 18.99 -6.27 -15.01
C GLN A 275 18.34 -5.70 -16.27
N ILE A 276 19.17 -5.28 -17.22
CA ILE A 276 18.76 -4.60 -18.45
C ILE A 276 19.19 -5.46 -19.64
N CYS A 277 18.30 -5.67 -20.61
CA CYS A 277 18.69 -6.30 -21.87
C CYS A 277 19.75 -5.45 -22.58
N GLU A 278 20.88 -6.04 -22.95
CA GLU A 278 22.00 -5.33 -23.59
C GLU A 278 21.77 -5.03 -25.08
N ASN A 279 20.74 -5.61 -25.71
CA ASN A 279 20.37 -5.22 -27.06
C ASN A 279 19.93 -3.73 -27.06
N PRO A 280 20.63 -2.83 -27.78
CA PRO A 280 20.33 -1.40 -27.79
C PRO A 280 18.94 -1.05 -28.34
N ALA A 281 18.36 -1.91 -29.19
CA ALA A 281 17.01 -1.76 -29.71
C ALA A 281 15.92 -2.27 -28.74
N CYS A 282 16.31 -2.96 -27.66
CA CYS A 282 15.37 -3.54 -26.69
C CYS A 282 15.40 -2.81 -25.34
N GLY A 283 16.51 -2.92 -24.60
CA GLY A 283 16.68 -2.21 -23.32
C GLY A 283 15.63 -2.52 -22.23
N ILE A 284 14.89 -3.64 -22.31
CA ILE A 284 13.91 -3.96 -21.27
C ILE A 284 14.59 -4.17 -19.92
N LYS A 285 13.86 -3.84 -18.86
CA LYS A 285 14.34 -3.96 -17.49
C LYS A 285 13.55 -5.02 -16.76
N ILE A 286 14.23 -5.87 -15.99
CA ILE A 286 13.58 -6.92 -15.20
C ILE A 286 14.20 -6.91 -13.81
N HIS A 287 13.38 -6.81 -12.76
CA HIS A 287 13.84 -6.95 -11.37
C HIS A 287 14.65 -8.22 -11.18
N ASN A 288 15.67 -8.21 -10.32
CA ASN A 288 16.47 -9.39 -10.03
C ASN A 288 15.63 -10.60 -9.59
N PRO A 289 14.62 -10.47 -8.69
CA PRO A 289 13.74 -11.59 -8.36
C PRO A 289 12.82 -12.02 -9.52
N CYS A 290 12.46 -11.12 -10.44
CA CYS A 290 11.69 -11.48 -11.63
C CYS A 290 12.54 -12.27 -12.63
N VAL A 291 13.80 -11.88 -12.85
CA VAL A 291 14.79 -12.65 -13.64
C VAL A 291 14.92 -14.06 -13.07
N ALA A 292 15.19 -14.15 -11.77
CA ALA A 292 15.36 -15.41 -11.06
C ALA A 292 14.16 -16.36 -11.20
N ARG A 293 12.93 -15.82 -11.17
CA ARG A 293 11.70 -16.59 -11.36
C ARG A 293 11.43 -16.95 -12.82
N TYR A 294 11.67 -16.03 -13.74
CA TYR A 294 11.36 -16.19 -15.16
C TYR A 294 12.30 -17.17 -15.87
N PHE A 295 13.60 -17.10 -15.57
CA PHE A 295 14.64 -17.95 -16.15
C PHE A 295 14.92 -19.23 -15.37
N LYS A 296 14.16 -19.49 -14.31
CA LYS A 296 14.36 -20.66 -13.46
C LYS A 296 14.35 -21.95 -14.30
N GLY A 297 15.44 -22.71 -14.20
CA GLY A 297 15.60 -24.01 -14.89
C GLY A 297 15.85 -23.92 -16.40
N ARG A 298 16.08 -22.72 -16.95
CA ARG A 298 16.46 -22.56 -18.36
C ARG A 298 17.98 -22.57 -18.48
N SER A 299 18.50 -23.40 -19.38
CA SER A 299 19.94 -23.48 -19.69
C SER A 299 20.41 -22.36 -20.61
N GLU A 300 19.53 -21.84 -21.46
CA GLU A 300 19.82 -20.74 -22.38
C GLU A 300 18.77 -19.63 -22.17
N PRO A 301 18.99 -18.71 -21.21
CA PRO A 301 18.05 -17.64 -20.93
C PRO A 301 17.98 -16.64 -22.11
N ARG A 302 16.77 -16.32 -22.56
CA ARG A 302 16.50 -15.39 -23.66
C ARG A 302 15.56 -14.26 -23.27
N CYS A 303 15.85 -13.06 -23.73
CA CYS A 303 15.08 -11.86 -23.44
C CYS A 303 13.60 -12.06 -23.83
N PRO A 304 12.63 -11.83 -22.91
CA PRO A 304 11.20 -12.00 -23.22
C PRO A 304 10.64 -11.04 -24.28
N ALA A 305 11.40 -10.01 -24.66
CA ALA A 305 10.96 -9.01 -25.63
C ALA A 305 11.61 -9.14 -27.01
N CYS A 306 12.91 -9.44 -27.09
CA CYS A 306 13.64 -9.53 -28.37
C CYS A 306 14.23 -10.91 -28.67
N ASP A 307 14.08 -11.88 -27.77
CA ASP A 307 14.59 -13.26 -27.88
C ASP A 307 16.12 -13.43 -27.97
N ASP A 308 16.88 -12.33 -27.83
CA ASP A 308 18.33 -12.38 -27.70
C ASP A 308 18.77 -13.07 -26.41
N PHE A 309 19.99 -13.61 -26.42
CA PHE A 309 20.62 -14.20 -25.25
C PHE A 309 20.65 -13.20 -24.08
N TRP A 310 20.27 -13.66 -22.88
CA TRP A 310 20.33 -12.87 -21.66
C TRP A 310 21.74 -12.97 -21.05
N PRO A 311 22.57 -11.92 -21.13
CA PRO A 311 24.00 -12.02 -20.85
C PRO A 311 24.31 -12.04 -19.34
N HIS A 312 23.34 -11.69 -18.51
CA HIS A 312 23.52 -11.55 -17.07
C HIS A 312 23.40 -12.88 -16.33
N GLU A 313 24.15 -13.03 -15.25
CA GLU A 313 23.97 -14.13 -14.31
C GLU A 313 22.54 -14.12 -13.74
N ILE A 314 21.89 -15.29 -13.76
CA ILE A 314 20.52 -15.44 -13.23
C ILE A 314 20.59 -15.47 -11.70
N PRO A 315 20.00 -14.49 -10.98
CA PRO A 315 20.07 -14.47 -9.53
C PRO A 315 19.36 -15.66 -8.90
N GLU A 316 19.82 -16.11 -7.74
CA GLU A 316 19.12 -17.12 -6.95
C GLU A 316 17.99 -16.48 -6.12
N VAL A 317 16.78 -17.06 -6.16
CA VAL A 317 15.71 -16.67 -5.23
C VAL A 317 16.02 -17.26 -3.86
N ARG A 318 16.47 -16.43 -2.91
CA ARG A 318 16.56 -16.83 -1.50
C ARG A 318 15.16 -17.11 -0.97
N ARG A 319 14.82 -18.38 -0.77
CA ARG A 319 13.59 -18.73 -0.04
C ARG A 319 13.73 -18.24 1.40
N PRO A 320 12.71 -17.58 1.97
CA PRO A 320 12.66 -17.39 3.42
C PRO A 320 12.79 -18.76 4.06
N GLN A 321 13.83 -18.98 4.86
CA GLN A 321 13.94 -20.19 5.66
C GLN A 321 12.69 -20.23 6.54
N SER A 322 11.83 -21.24 6.35
CA SER A 322 10.78 -21.54 7.31
C SER A 322 11.49 -21.73 8.64
N ARG A 323 11.29 -20.81 9.59
CA ARG A 323 11.70 -21.04 10.98
C ARG A 323 11.00 -22.31 11.42
N SER A 324 11.70 -23.44 11.43
CA SER A 324 11.19 -24.65 12.07
C SER A 324 10.98 -24.27 13.53
N ARG A 325 9.73 -24.24 13.98
CA ARG A 325 9.42 -24.15 15.40
C ARG A 325 10.12 -25.34 16.07
N ARG A 326 11.10 -25.04 16.91
CA ARG A 326 11.57 -25.96 17.94
C ARG A 326 10.81 -25.65 19.21
#